data_AF-A0A8S0GWM0-F1
#
_entry.id   AF-A0A8S0GWM0-F1
#
_cell.length_a   1.000
_cell.length_b   1.000
_cell.length_c   1.000
_cell.angle_alpha   90.00
_cell.angle_beta   90.00
_cell.angle_gamma   90.00
#
_symmetry.space_group_name_H-M   'P 1'
#
loop_
_entity.id
_entity.type
_entity.pdbx_description
1 polymer ?
#
loop_
_entity_poly.entity_id
_entity_poly.type
_entity_poly.pdbx_seq_one_letter_code
_entity_poly.pdbx_strand_id
1 'polypeptide(L)'
;MPGKTDKLWVEFDNWFSRLLPGATKGDYWVLYVSDDYKTAIVGNPNRRYLWLLSRTKEVNETVREELLSKARQQGYDTTRLIWRVSDSAMAKTSK
;
A
#
# COMPACT_ATOMS: atom_id res chain seq x y z
N MET A 1 18.31 -16.03 -41.08
CA MET A 1 18.69 -16.61 -39.78
C MET A 1 17.59 -16.27 -38.76
N PRO A 2 17.25 -17.23 -37.88
CA PRO A 2 16.27 -17.05 -36.81
C PRO A 2 16.64 -15.88 -35.89
N GLY A 3 15.63 -15.08 -35.52
CA GLY A 3 15.76 -13.90 -34.67
C GLY A 3 16.28 -14.26 -33.27
N LYS A 4 17.28 -13.51 -32.82
CA LYS A 4 17.93 -13.62 -31.50
C LYS A 4 16.92 -13.70 -30.35
N THR A 5 17.22 -14.58 -29.41
CA THR A 5 16.67 -14.60 -28.05
C THR A 5 17.09 -13.33 -27.30
N ASP A 6 16.14 -12.47 -26.93
CA ASP A 6 16.40 -11.42 -25.94
C ASP A 6 15.98 -11.93 -24.55
N LYS A 7 16.98 -12.31 -23.76
CA LYS A 7 16.82 -12.58 -22.33
C LYS A 7 16.62 -11.23 -21.63
N LEU A 8 15.39 -10.92 -21.25
CA LEU A 8 15.12 -9.73 -20.45
C LEU A 8 15.44 -10.05 -18.98
N TRP A 9 16.48 -9.42 -18.45
CA TRP A 9 16.70 -9.35 -17.01
C TRP A 9 15.74 -8.29 -16.44
N VAL A 10 14.80 -8.72 -15.60
CA VAL A 10 14.00 -7.78 -14.79
C VAL A 10 14.64 -7.70 -13.42
N GLU A 11 15.49 -6.70 -13.24
CA GLU A 11 15.81 -6.21 -11.91
C GLU A 11 14.72 -5.21 -11.52
N PHE A 12 13.97 -5.51 -10.46
CA PHE A 12 13.17 -4.49 -9.79
C PHE A 12 14.14 -3.55 -9.06
N ASP A 13 14.71 -2.59 -9.80
CA ASP A 13 15.53 -1.54 -9.21
C ASP A 13 14.59 -0.62 -8.43
N ASN A 14 14.36 -0.97 -7.16
CA ASN A 14 13.56 -0.18 -6.24
C ASN A 14 14.37 1.09 -5.95
N TRP A 15 13.93 2.25 -6.47
CA TRP A 15 14.69 3.52 -6.43
C TRP A 15 15.20 3.93 -5.04
N PHE A 16 14.58 3.39 -3.98
CA PHE A 16 14.94 3.61 -2.58
C PHE A 16 16.28 2.97 -2.19
N SER A 17 16.68 1.86 -2.83
CA SER A 17 17.90 1.11 -2.52
C SER A 17 19.18 1.86 -2.92
N ARG A 18 19.11 2.69 -3.96
CA ARG A 18 20.22 3.53 -4.44
C ARG A 18 20.38 4.84 -3.69
N LEU A 19 19.35 5.29 -2.96
CA LEU A 19 19.36 6.60 -2.30
C LEU A 19 19.88 6.54 -0.85
N LEU A 20 19.67 5.45 -0.09
CA LEU A 20 20.12 5.38 1.31
C LEU A 20 20.51 3.94 1.73
N PRO A 21 21.79 3.53 1.57
CA PRO A 21 22.26 2.24 2.08
C PRO A 21 22.20 2.24 3.62
N GLY A 22 21.20 1.56 4.20
CA GLY A 22 20.98 1.43 5.65
C GLY A 22 19.65 1.96 6.19
N ALA A 23 18.81 2.61 5.36
CA ALA A 23 17.52 3.18 5.78
C ALA A 23 16.33 2.21 5.72
N THR A 24 16.55 0.89 5.77
CA THR A 24 15.49 -0.13 5.68
C THR A 24 14.61 -0.24 6.94
N LYS A 25 14.91 0.52 8.00
CA LYS A 25 14.13 0.55 9.24
C LYS A 25 13.29 1.82 9.32
N GLY A 26 12.31 1.95 8.42
CA GLY A 26 11.12 2.69 8.80
C GLY A 26 10.28 1.77 9.68
N ASP A 27 9.77 2.25 10.81
CA ASP A 27 8.88 1.46 11.67
C ASP A 27 7.52 1.29 10.97
N TYR A 28 7.49 0.40 9.98
CA TYR A 28 6.30 -0.04 9.25
C TYR A 28 5.88 -1.37 9.86
N TRP A 29 4.90 -1.30 10.75
CA TRP A 29 4.37 -2.47 11.42
C TRP A 29 3.15 -2.96 10.67
N VAL A 30 3.16 -4.25 10.35
CA VAL A 30 1.97 -4.93 9.85
C VAL A 30 1.06 -5.18 11.05
N LEU A 31 -0.02 -4.42 11.14
CA LEU A 31 -0.98 -4.49 12.25
C LEU A 31 -2.02 -5.58 12.02
N TYR A 32 -2.29 -5.89 10.75
CA TYR A 32 -3.25 -6.90 10.33
C TYR A 32 -2.97 -7.34 8.90
N VAL A 33 -3.22 -8.63 8.62
CA VAL A 33 -3.30 -9.20 7.28
C VAL A 33 -4.51 -10.13 7.27
N SER A 34 -5.33 -10.09 6.21
CA SER A 34 -6.41 -11.07 6.04
C SER A 34 -5.86 -12.46 5.72
N ASP A 35 -6.59 -13.51 6.10
CA ASP A 35 -6.15 -14.90 5.87
C ASP A 35 -5.90 -15.22 4.39
N ASP A 36 -6.60 -14.55 3.49
CA ASP A 36 -6.43 -14.67 2.04
C ASP A 36 -5.35 -13.74 1.45
N TYR A 37 -4.62 -13.00 2.30
CA TYR A 37 -3.55 -12.06 1.95
C TYR A 37 -3.96 -10.98 0.94
N LYS A 38 -5.27 -10.70 0.82
CA LYS A 38 -5.77 -9.66 -0.09
C LYS A 38 -5.78 -8.27 0.53
N THR A 39 -5.89 -8.18 1.86
CA THR A 39 -5.93 -6.90 2.56
C THR A 39 -4.93 -6.87 3.72
N ALA A 40 -4.39 -5.69 4.00
CA ALA A 40 -3.50 -5.48 5.12
C ALA A 40 -3.64 -4.08 5.70
N ILE A 41 -3.32 -3.96 7.00
CA ILE A 41 -3.20 -2.68 7.69
C ILE A 41 -1.74 -2.52 8.07
N VAL A 42 -1.13 -1.42 7.63
CA VAL A 42 0.24 -1.06 7.97
C VAL A 42 0.22 0.28 8.69
N GLY A 43 0.99 0.42 9.76
CA GLY A 43 1.08 1.66 10.49
C GLY A 43 2.42 1.85 11.18
N ASN A 44 2.57 3.00 11.83
CA ASN A 44 3.72 3.30 12.68
C ASN A 44 3.33 3.20 14.17
N PRO A 45 4.24 2.79 15.07
CA PRO A 45 4.00 2.74 16.53
C PRO A 45 3.51 4.07 17.14
N ASN A 46 3.94 5.22 16.60
CA ASN A 46 3.49 6.54 17.05
C ASN A 46 2.07 6.90 16.58
N ARG A 47 1.40 6.02 15.83
CA ARG A 47 0.03 6.16 15.30
C ARG A 47 -0.21 7.36 14.40
N ARG A 48 0.86 8.01 13.92
CA ARG A 48 0.75 9.17 13.03
C ARG A 48 0.45 8.77 11.60
N TYR A 49 0.87 7.57 11.20
CA TYR A 49 0.73 7.05 9.85
C TYR A 49 0.00 5.70 9.85
N LEU A 50 -0.95 5.58 8.93
CA LEU A 50 -1.79 4.40 8.72
C LEU A 50 -2.04 4.24 7.22
N TRP A 51 -1.89 3.02 6.73
CA TRP A 51 -2.19 2.63 5.36
C TRP A 51 -3.09 1.39 5.37
N LEU A 52 -4.15 1.46 4.57
CA LEU A 52 -5.01 0.32 4.25
C LEU A 52 -4.60 -0.15 2.85
N LEU A 53 -4.13 -1.39 2.76
CA LEU A 53 -3.66 -1.98 1.51
C LEU A 53 -4.65 -3.02 1.02
N SER A 54 -4.90 -3.03 -0.28
CA SER A 54 -5.69 -4.05 -0.97
C SER A 54 -5.00 -4.46 -2.27
N ARG A 55 -5.09 -5.75 -2.61
CA ARG A 55 -4.68 -6.26 -3.93
C ARG A 55 -5.63 -5.84 -5.05
N THR A 56 -6.86 -5.45 -4.71
CA THR A 56 -7.85 -4.92 -5.65
C THR A 56 -7.92 -3.40 -5.54
N LYS A 57 -8.21 -2.72 -6.65
CA LYS A 57 -8.35 -1.25 -6.68
C LYS A 57 -9.49 -0.75 -5.78
N GLU A 58 -10.55 -1.54 -5.70
CA GLU A 58 -11.73 -1.26 -4.89
C GLU A 58 -11.93 -2.40 -3.88
N VAL A 59 -12.28 -2.02 -2.66
CA VAL A 59 -12.69 -2.93 -1.58
C VAL A 59 -14.16 -2.70 -1.32
N ASN A 60 -14.89 -3.79 -1.02
CA ASN A 60 -16.29 -3.65 -0.63
C ASN A 60 -16.40 -2.87 0.69
N GLU A 61 -17.57 -2.29 0.93
CA GLU A 61 -17.81 -1.44 2.10
C GLU A 61 -17.66 -2.22 3.41
N THR A 62 -18.07 -3.49 3.43
CA THR A 62 -17.94 -4.37 4.60
C THR A 62 -16.49 -4.58 5.01
N VAL A 63 -15.59 -4.93 4.08
CA VAL A 63 -14.17 -5.12 4.38
C VAL A 63 -13.53 -3.78 4.77
N ARG A 64 -13.94 -2.69 4.11
CA ARG A 64 -13.46 -1.35 4.47
C ARG A 64 -13.80 -1.01 5.93
N GLU A 65 -15.05 -1.18 6.36
CA GLU A 65 -15.44 -0.94 7.75
C GLU A 65 -14.76 -1.89 8.72
N GLU A 66 -14.53 -3.15 8.32
CA GLU A 66 -13.76 -4.09 9.15
C GLU A 66 -12.33 -3.60 9.39
N LEU A 67 -11.63 -3.17 8.32
CA LEU A 67 -10.27 -2.63 8.41
C LEU A 67 -10.23 -1.35 9.26
N LEU A 68 -11.21 -0.46 9.09
CA LEU A 68 -11.33 0.76 9.89
C LEU A 68 -11.59 0.44 11.37
N SER A 69 -12.47 -0.52 11.66
CA SER A 69 -12.74 -0.97 13.02
C SER A 69 -11.47 -1.51 13.69
N LYS A 70 -10.72 -2.37 13.00
CA LYS A 70 -9.43 -2.89 13.51
C LYS A 70 -8.43 -1.76 13.74
N ALA A 71 -8.31 -0.80 12.82
CA ALA A 71 -7.42 0.35 13.00
C ALA A 71 -7.80 1.22 14.21
N ARG A 72 -9.11 1.47 14.42
CA ARG A 72 -9.62 2.21 15.59
C ARG A 72 -9.36 1.47 16.90
N GLN A 73 -9.52 0.14 16.93
CA GLN A 73 -9.20 -0.68 18.10
C GLN A 73 -7.71 -0.57 18.48
N GLN A 74 -6.83 -0.38 17.50
CA GLN A 74 -5.39 -0.14 17.71
C GLN A 74 -5.06 1.32 18.06
N GLY A 75 -6.08 2.18 18.18
CA GLY A 75 -5.94 3.58 18.59
C GLY A 75 -5.53 4.54 17.48
N TYR A 76 -5.69 4.16 16.20
CA TYR A 76 -5.47 5.06 15.08
C TYR A 76 -6.70 5.93 14.82
N ASP A 77 -6.45 7.20 14.52
CA ASP A 77 -7.49 8.11 14.06
C ASP A 77 -7.72 7.93 12.55
N THR A 78 -8.82 7.25 12.21
CA THR A 78 -9.20 6.95 10.83
C THR A 78 -9.87 8.13 10.11
N THR A 79 -10.21 9.22 10.81
CA THR A 79 -10.89 10.36 10.19
C THR A 79 -9.98 11.14 9.23
N ARG A 80 -8.67 11.02 9.43
CA ARG A 80 -7.62 11.65 8.61
C ARG A 80 -7.22 10.82 7.38
N LEU A 81 -7.89 9.68 7.14
CA LEU A 81 -7.58 8.84 5.98
C LEU A 81 -7.98 9.54 4.68
N ILE A 82 -7.02 9.61 3.77
CA ILE A 82 -7.23 10.07 2.40
C ILE A 82 -7.55 8.85 1.55
N TRP A 83 -8.70 8.89 0.87
CA TRP A 83 -9.17 7.78 0.04
C TRP A 83 -8.67 7.92 -1.39
N ARG A 84 -8.28 6.79 -1.97
CA ARG A 84 -7.95 6.73 -3.39
C ARG A 84 -9.19 7.08 -4.21
N VAL A 85 -9.06 8.06 -5.09
CA VAL A 85 -10.06 8.36 -6.13
C VAL A 85 -9.81 7.51 -7.37
N SER A 86 -10.84 7.30 -8.20
CA SER A 86 -10.71 6.53 -9.43
C SER A 86 -9.68 7.14 -10.39
N ASP A 87 -9.04 6.29 -11.20
CA ASP A 87 -8.01 6.73 -12.15
C ASP A 87 -8.57 7.78 -13.15
N SER A 88 -9.85 7.65 -13.51
CA SER A 88 -10.55 8.59 -14.39
C SER A 88 -10.82 9.96 -13.75
N ALA A 89 -10.99 10.02 -12.42
CA ALA A 89 -11.13 11.27 -11.69
C ALA A 89 -9.78 11.97 -11.52
N MET A 90 -8.69 11.23 -11.28
CA MET A 90 -7.34 11.81 -11.20
C MET A 90 -6.91 12.46 -12.51
N ALA A 91 -7.17 11.81 -13.65
CA ALA A 91 -6.80 12.34 -14.97
C ALA A 91 -7.51 13.66 -15.34
N LYS A 92 -8.67 13.95 -14.74
CA LYS A 92 -9.42 15.20 -14.96
C LYS A 92 -8.91 16.36 -14.11
N THR A 93 -8.28 16.09 -12.97
CA THR A 93 -7.75 17.13 -12.06
C THR A 93 -6.36 17.64 -12.49
N SER A 94 -5.67 16.92 -13.37
CA SER A 94 -4.34 17.30 -13.88
C SER A 94 -4.38 18.20 -15.13
N LYS A 95 -5.52 18.81 -15.46
CA LYS A 95 -5.70 19.67 -16.63
C LYS A 95 -6.07 21.10 -16.24
#